data_AF-F6I3M2-F1
#
_entry.id   AF-F6I3M2-F1
#
_cell.length_a   1.000
_cell.length_b   1.000
_cell.length_c   1.000
_cell.angle_alpha   90.00
_cell.angle_beta   90.00
_cell.angle_gamma   90.00
#
_symmetry.space_group_name_H-M   'P 1'
#
loop_
_entity.id
_entity.type
_entity.pdbx_description
1 polymer ?
#
loop_
_entity_poly.entity_id
_entity_poly.type
_entity_poly.pdbx_seq_one_letter_code
_entity_poly.pdbx_strand_id
1 'polypeptide(L)'
;MSGTSHLIQLWHIPSTKLLLRSSNFSKGSYLVPAAEIYPTKIFCKKIQTTAYRIVNGSYVPVPQNKNQSNKEDIASTTLETVGAFQKLPMVMPSVDILYSALRKAKRVSPTKGIANIAKRERNRAAKQLDFLMKELAVPLRGYAENFPDKKQLHPYEQSLIQLTLGDGNYEQVLRRVDSLRKKVVSVGKEHASLCAKSLTKREAEERLGEGMKKLEDIFNHEGKAVDDLLNIAKTLRAMPVVDLETPTLCLVGAPNVGKSSLVRVLSTGKPEVCNYPFTTRGILMGHIAFNYRHFQVTDTPGLLNRHDDERNNLEKLTLAVLSHLPTAILYVHDLSGECGTSPSDQVLFIQVS
;
A
#
# COMPACT_ATOMS: atom_id res chain seq x y z
N MET A 1 -46.26 3.79 29.69
CA MET A 1 -45.94 3.27 31.04
C MET A 1 -45.41 1.85 30.86
N SER A 2 -44.20 1.59 31.37
CA SER A 2 -43.59 0.30 31.77
C SER A 2 -44.06 -1.02 31.11
N GLY A 3 -43.22 -1.94 30.64
CA GLY A 3 -41.80 -2.19 30.86
C GLY A 3 -41.49 -3.66 30.52
N THR A 4 -40.34 -3.88 29.90
CA THR A 4 -39.43 -5.05 29.99
C THR A 4 -39.99 -6.48 29.99
N SER A 5 -39.63 -7.24 28.95
CA SER A 5 -39.60 -8.70 28.93
C SER A 5 -38.16 -9.19 28.75
N HIS A 6 -37.58 -9.73 29.82
CA HIS A 6 -36.35 -10.54 29.82
C HIS A 6 -36.72 -12.02 29.91
N LEU A 7 -36.26 -12.84 28.96
CA LEU A 7 -36.19 -14.30 29.07
C LEU A 7 -35.13 -14.78 28.06
N ILE A 8 -33.94 -15.16 28.52
CA ILE A 8 -33.00 -15.97 27.74
C ILE A 8 -32.68 -17.23 28.54
N GLN A 9 -32.99 -18.35 27.89
CA GLN A 9 -32.86 -19.71 28.36
C GLN A 9 -31.39 -20.14 28.47
N LEU A 10 -31.09 -20.90 29.54
CA LEU A 10 -29.99 -21.85 29.60
C LEU A 10 -30.25 -23.05 28.65
N TRP A 11 -29.21 -23.87 28.44
CA TRP A 11 -29.12 -25.34 28.18
C TRP A 11 -27.85 -25.53 27.30
N HIS A 12 -26.70 -26.04 27.77
CA HIS A 12 -26.27 -27.37 28.30
C HIS A 12 -25.41 -28.19 27.28
N ILE A 13 -24.13 -28.41 27.65
CA ILE A 13 -23.31 -29.67 27.57
C ILE A 13 -22.70 -30.06 26.17
N PRO A 14 -21.58 -30.84 26.03
CA PRO A 14 -20.61 -31.45 26.98
C PRO A 14 -19.10 -31.21 26.72
N SER A 15 -18.35 -31.43 27.79
CA SER A 15 -16.89 -31.65 27.87
C SER A 15 -16.49 -33.12 27.62
N THR A 16 -15.42 -33.35 26.86
CA THR A 16 -14.75 -34.66 26.69
C THR A 16 -13.45 -34.77 27.51
N LYS A 17 -13.22 -36.02 27.95
CA LYS A 17 -12.18 -36.54 28.86
C LYS A 17 -10.75 -36.47 28.29
N LEU A 18 -9.73 -36.37 29.16
CA LEU A 18 -8.78 -37.48 29.41
C LEU A 18 -7.73 -37.17 30.53
N LEU A 19 -7.74 -38.06 31.54
CA LEU A 19 -6.62 -38.69 32.26
C LEU A 19 -5.42 -37.87 32.77
N LEU A 20 -5.19 -37.93 34.08
CA LEU A 20 -3.89 -38.31 34.64
C LEU A 20 -4.01 -38.97 36.03
N ARG A 21 -3.19 -40.01 36.16
CA ARG A 21 -2.98 -41.03 37.21
C ARG A 21 -2.99 -40.59 38.68
N SER A 22 -3.42 -41.56 39.49
CA SER A 22 -3.37 -41.72 40.94
C SER A 22 -1.97 -41.83 41.54
N SER A 23 -1.79 -41.28 42.75
CA SER A 23 -1.08 -41.95 43.85
C SER A 23 -1.63 -41.47 45.21
N ASN A 24 -1.86 -42.44 46.10
CA ASN A 24 -2.40 -42.29 47.45
C ASN A 24 -1.32 -41.78 48.44
N PHE A 25 -1.68 -41.01 49.47
CA PHE A 25 -1.50 -41.42 50.89
C PHE A 25 -2.08 -40.43 51.93
N SER A 26 -2.58 -41.06 53.00
CA SER A 26 -2.90 -40.60 54.38
C SER A 26 -3.97 -39.53 54.66
N LYS A 27 -5.00 -40.02 55.37
CA LYS A 27 -6.00 -39.29 56.17
C LYS A 27 -5.37 -38.50 57.31
N GLY A 28 -5.81 -37.25 57.48
CA GLY A 28 -5.66 -36.46 58.70
C GLY A 28 -6.76 -35.40 58.72
N SER A 29 -7.74 -35.56 59.61
CA SER A 29 -8.90 -34.68 59.77
C SER A 29 -8.56 -33.50 60.69
N TYR A 30 -8.54 -32.27 60.18
CA TYR A 30 -8.69 -31.07 61.00
C TYR A 30 -9.53 -30.01 60.28
N LEU A 31 -10.34 -29.34 61.10
CA LEU A 31 -11.46 -28.47 60.76
C LEU A 31 -11.09 -27.25 59.90
N VAL A 32 -12.04 -26.88 59.05
CA VAL A 32 -12.10 -25.69 58.18
C VAL A 32 -12.09 -24.39 59.01
N PRO A 33 -11.45 -23.32 58.49
CA PRO A 33 -12.23 -22.12 58.20
C PRO A 33 -11.91 -21.52 56.82
N ALA A 34 -12.98 -21.05 56.17
CA ALA A 34 -13.02 -20.16 55.00
C ALA A 34 -12.43 -20.66 53.66
N ALA A 35 -13.34 -21.01 52.74
CA ALA A 35 -13.02 -21.15 51.33
C ALA A 35 -12.87 -19.77 50.68
N GLU A 36 -11.64 -19.35 50.41
CA GLU A 36 -11.36 -18.29 49.43
C GLU A 36 -11.22 -18.92 48.04
N ILE A 37 -12.04 -18.44 47.11
CA ILE A 37 -11.98 -18.79 45.69
C ILE A 37 -10.76 -18.07 45.10
N TYR A 38 -9.74 -18.82 44.69
CA TYR A 38 -8.62 -18.28 43.93
C TYR A 38 -8.98 -18.24 42.43
N PRO A 39 -9.12 -17.07 41.79
CA PRO A 39 -9.06 -17.01 40.33
C PRO A 39 -7.63 -17.36 39.91
N THR A 40 -7.50 -18.17 38.88
CA THR A 40 -6.26 -18.58 38.23
C THR A 40 -5.38 -17.35 37.96
N LYS A 41 -4.37 -17.16 38.81
CA LYS A 41 -3.30 -16.17 38.61
C LYS A 41 -2.49 -16.57 37.38
N ILE A 42 -2.79 -15.98 36.24
CA ILE A 42 -1.82 -15.82 35.16
C ILE A 42 -0.70 -14.95 35.75
N PHE A 43 0.42 -15.57 36.06
CA PHE A 43 1.58 -14.92 36.65
C PHE A 43 2.31 -14.12 35.56
N CYS A 44 1.75 -12.98 35.14
CA CYS A 44 2.54 -11.96 34.47
C CYS A 44 3.50 -11.40 35.52
N LYS A 45 4.75 -11.89 35.53
CA LYS A 45 5.85 -11.21 36.23
C LYS A 45 5.81 -9.74 35.81
N LYS A 46 5.74 -8.85 36.81
CA LYS A 46 5.73 -7.39 36.67
C LYS A 46 6.66 -6.97 35.53
N ILE A 47 6.11 -6.36 34.48
CA ILE A 47 6.90 -5.59 33.52
C ILE A 47 7.55 -4.48 34.35
N GLN A 48 8.85 -4.56 34.57
CA GLN A 48 9.60 -3.46 35.16
C GLN A 48 9.62 -2.33 34.13
N THR A 49 8.78 -1.31 34.36
CA THR A 49 8.75 -0.09 33.57
C THR A 49 9.61 0.95 34.28
N THR A 50 10.86 1.07 33.88
CA THR A 50 11.73 2.19 34.25
C THR A 50 11.57 3.26 33.18
N ALA A 51 10.78 4.30 33.47
CA ALA A 51 10.68 5.47 32.62
C ALA A 51 11.79 6.46 32.99
N TYR A 52 12.72 6.71 32.07
CA TYR A 52 13.73 7.77 32.18
C TYR A 52 13.41 8.85 31.14
N ARG A 53 13.38 10.11 31.58
CA ARG A 53 13.07 11.26 30.71
C ARG A 53 14.29 11.56 29.85
N ILE A 54 14.36 10.97 28.66
CA ILE A 54 15.35 11.34 27.65
C ILE A 54 14.85 12.60 26.94
N VAL A 55 15.44 13.73 27.35
CA VAL A 55 15.35 15.04 26.70
C VAL A 55 13.97 15.72 26.79
N ASN A 56 13.98 17.04 27.05
CA ASN A 56 12.80 17.89 26.91
C ASN A 56 12.44 18.07 25.43
N GLY A 57 12.01 16.99 24.78
CA GLY A 57 11.34 17.06 23.48
C GLY A 57 9.94 17.60 23.69
N SER A 58 9.76 18.89 23.46
CA SER A 58 8.46 19.57 23.46
C SER A 58 7.58 19.02 22.34
N TYR A 59 6.84 17.94 22.62
CA TYR A 59 5.66 17.62 21.85
C TYR A 59 4.64 18.73 22.12
N VAL A 60 4.55 19.69 21.20
CA VAL A 60 3.48 20.68 21.20
C VAL A 60 2.28 20.01 20.56
N PRO A 61 1.21 19.68 21.30
CA PRO A 61 -0.01 19.19 20.68
C PRO A 61 -0.54 20.28 19.75
N VAL A 62 -0.70 19.95 18.47
CA VAL A 62 -1.40 20.81 17.51
C VAL A 62 -2.82 21.01 18.05
N PRO A 63 -3.29 22.25 18.24
CA PRO A 63 -4.63 22.48 18.76
C PRO A 63 -5.66 21.96 17.75
N GLN A 64 -6.45 20.99 18.18
CA GLN A 64 -7.65 20.57 17.46
C GLN A 64 -8.67 21.70 17.55
N ASN A 65 -8.88 22.40 16.43
CA ASN A 65 -10.03 23.29 16.29
C ASN A 65 -11.30 22.45 16.44
N LYS A 66 -12.00 22.64 17.56
CA LYS A 66 -13.35 22.14 17.76
C LYS A 66 -14.29 22.93 16.84
N ASN A 67 -14.45 22.46 15.60
CA ASN A 67 -15.63 22.80 14.82
C ASN A 67 -16.65 21.67 14.98
N GLN A 68 -17.79 22.03 15.55
CA GLN A 68 -18.95 21.17 15.72
C GLN A 68 -19.57 20.87 14.35
N SER A 69 -19.96 19.60 14.18
CA SER A 69 -20.95 19.04 13.26
C SER A 69 -20.81 19.30 11.76
N ASN A 70 -20.53 18.22 10.99
CA ASN A 70 -21.50 17.63 10.06
C ASN A 70 -21.13 16.17 9.76
N LYS A 71 -22.14 15.29 9.73
CA LYS A 71 -22.02 13.83 9.58
C LYS A 71 -21.60 13.38 8.15
N GLU A 72 -21.29 14.31 7.26
CA GLU A 72 -20.94 14.03 5.86
C GLU A 72 -19.41 14.07 5.60
N ASP A 73 -18.60 14.66 6.48
CA ASP A 73 -17.15 14.85 6.26
C ASP A 73 -16.25 13.70 6.74
N ILE A 74 -16.76 12.73 7.50
CA ILE A 74 -15.93 11.64 8.06
C ILE A 74 -15.47 10.68 6.95
N ALA A 75 -16.25 10.55 5.87
CA ALA A 75 -15.89 9.73 4.72
C ALA A 75 -14.81 10.39 3.84
N SER A 76 -14.73 11.72 3.77
CA SER A 76 -13.70 12.42 2.99
C SER A 76 -12.36 12.46 3.72
N THR A 77 -12.35 12.70 5.04
CA THR A 77 -11.12 12.72 5.85
C THR A 77 -10.47 11.33 5.99
N THR A 78 -11.27 10.26 6.12
CA THR A 78 -10.73 8.89 6.13
C THR A 78 -10.15 8.45 4.78
N LEU A 79 -10.57 9.07 3.67
CA LEU A 79 -10.01 8.82 2.36
C LEU A 79 -8.67 9.51 2.14
N GLU A 80 -8.41 10.65 2.79
CA GLU A 80 -7.15 11.42 2.66
C GLU A 80 -5.98 10.78 3.41
N THR A 81 -6.23 10.12 4.55
CA THR A 81 -5.21 9.41 5.35
C THR A 81 -4.74 8.08 4.76
N VAL A 82 -5.47 7.52 3.78
CA VAL A 82 -5.06 6.29 3.09
C VAL A 82 -3.96 6.61 2.07
N GLY A 83 -2.83 5.88 2.20
CA GLY A 83 -1.63 6.05 1.38
C GLY A 83 -1.90 6.10 -0.13
N ALA A 84 -1.06 6.87 -0.84
CA ALA A 84 -1.23 7.24 -2.24
C ALA A 84 -1.33 6.01 -3.18
N PHE A 85 -0.75 4.88 -2.79
CA PHE A 85 -0.73 3.66 -3.61
C PHE A 85 -2.11 3.00 -3.79
N GLN A 86 -3.06 3.25 -2.88
CA GLN A 86 -4.43 2.72 -3.01
C GLN A 86 -5.27 3.50 -4.01
N LYS A 87 -4.87 4.74 -4.34
CA LYS A 87 -5.59 5.64 -5.25
C LYS A 87 -5.09 5.55 -6.70
N LEU A 88 -4.20 4.61 -7.01
CA LEU A 88 -3.60 4.51 -8.34
C LEU A 88 -4.62 4.10 -9.42
N PRO A 89 -4.65 4.79 -10.58
CA PRO A 89 -5.61 4.50 -11.65
C PRO A 89 -5.33 3.16 -12.31
N MET A 90 -6.39 2.40 -12.63
CA MET A 90 -6.25 1.11 -13.31
C MET A 90 -5.59 1.28 -14.68
N VAL A 91 -4.51 0.55 -14.89
CA VAL A 91 -3.77 0.57 -16.17
C VAL A 91 -4.20 -0.64 -16.98
N MET A 92 -4.59 -0.41 -18.24
CA MET A 92 -4.89 -1.47 -19.19
C MET A 92 -3.61 -1.92 -19.91
N PRO A 93 -3.44 -3.21 -20.25
CA PRO A 93 -2.31 -3.67 -21.06
C PRO A 93 -2.20 -2.92 -22.39
N SER A 94 -0.98 -2.70 -22.86
CA SER A 94 -0.71 -1.95 -24.09
C SER A 94 -1.46 -2.54 -25.30
N VAL A 95 -1.38 -3.87 -25.45
CA VAL A 95 -2.02 -4.64 -26.52
C VAL A 95 -3.53 -4.41 -26.57
N ASP A 96 -4.19 -4.38 -25.41
CA ASP A 96 -5.63 -4.17 -25.32
C ASP A 96 -6.03 -2.73 -25.67
N ILE A 97 -5.22 -1.74 -25.29
CA ILE A 97 -5.40 -0.34 -25.70
C ILE A 97 -5.36 -0.23 -27.22
N LEU A 98 -4.34 -0.82 -27.86
CA LEU A 98 -4.16 -0.75 -29.30
C LEU A 98 -5.32 -1.41 -30.07
N TYR A 99 -5.62 -2.68 -29.77
CA TYR A 99 -6.64 -3.41 -30.52
C TYR A 99 -8.06 -2.91 -30.23
N SER A 100 -8.34 -2.40 -29.03
CA SER A 100 -9.64 -1.76 -28.76
C SER A 100 -9.79 -0.46 -29.56
N ALA A 101 -8.74 0.38 -29.60
CA ALA A 101 -8.75 1.63 -30.35
C ALA A 101 -8.87 1.40 -31.87
N LEU A 102 -8.10 0.46 -32.44
CA LEU A 102 -8.18 0.09 -33.87
C LEU A 102 -9.58 -0.41 -34.26
N ARG A 103 -10.18 -1.28 -33.45
CA ARG A 103 -11.54 -1.79 -33.70
C ARG A 103 -12.58 -0.67 -33.68
N LYS A 104 -12.50 0.24 -32.72
CA LYS A 104 -13.42 1.39 -32.62
C LYS A 104 -13.21 2.38 -33.78
N ALA A 105 -11.97 2.67 -34.15
CA ALA A 105 -11.64 3.57 -35.24
C ALA A 105 -12.21 3.11 -36.59
N LYS A 106 -12.14 1.81 -36.90
CA LYS A 106 -12.72 1.24 -38.14
C LYS A 106 -14.23 1.49 -38.29
N ARG A 107 -14.96 1.66 -37.19
CA ARG A 107 -16.42 1.90 -37.17
C ARG A 107 -16.79 3.36 -37.36
N VAL A 108 -15.84 4.29 -37.34
CA VAL A 108 -16.13 5.72 -37.50
C VAL A 108 -16.57 6.00 -38.94
N SER A 109 -17.74 6.64 -39.06
CA SER A 109 -18.35 7.00 -40.33
C SER A 109 -18.04 8.45 -40.74
N PRO A 110 -18.09 8.78 -42.04
CA PRO A 110 -18.02 10.15 -42.50
C PRO A 110 -19.17 10.99 -41.94
N THR A 111 -19.02 12.32 -41.98
CA THR A 111 -20.09 13.26 -41.67
C THR A 111 -21.23 13.13 -42.68
N LYS A 112 -22.47 13.13 -42.18
CA LYS A 112 -23.69 12.99 -43.00
C LYS A 112 -23.82 14.16 -43.99
N GLY A 113 -24.40 13.90 -45.16
CA GLY A 113 -24.73 14.95 -46.15
C GLY A 113 -23.63 15.31 -47.16
N ILE A 114 -22.45 14.68 -47.11
CA ILE A 114 -21.40 14.92 -48.12
C ILE A 114 -21.71 14.13 -49.39
N ALA A 115 -22.14 14.80 -50.46
CA ALA A 115 -22.48 14.17 -51.74
C ALA A 115 -21.23 13.70 -52.52
N ASN A 116 -20.20 14.54 -52.62
CA ASN A 116 -18.99 14.23 -53.39
C ASN A 116 -18.20 13.07 -52.74
N ILE A 117 -17.92 12.03 -53.52
CA ILE A 117 -17.28 10.79 -53.07
C ILE A 117 -15.87 11.06 -52.50
N ALA A 118 -15.03 11.81 -53.21
CA ALA A 118 -13.68 12.13 -52.74
C ALA A 118 -13.70 12.97 -51.45
N LYS A 119 -14.60 13.96 -51.35
CA LYS A 119 -14.80 14.75 -50.12
C LYS A 119 -15.30 13.89 -48.95
N ARG A 120 -16.14 12.88 -49.23
CA ARG A 120 -16.68 11.97 -48.22
C ARG A 120 -15.58 11.05 -47.67
N GLU A 121 -14.78 10.45 -48.55
CA GLU A 121 -13.71 9.53 -48.14
C GLU A 121 -12.59 10.23 -47.40
N ARG A 122 -12.14 11.40 -47.85
CA ARG A 122 -11.13 12.17 -47.11
C ARG A 122 -11.61 12.62 -45.72
N ASN A 123 -12.91 12.95 -45.60
CA ASN A 123 -13.52 13.25 -44.30
C ASN A 123 -13.57 12.02 -43.39
N ARG A 124 -13.95 10.86 -43.93
CA ARG A 124 -13.92 9.59 -43.20
C ARG A 124 -12.51 9.27 -42.71
N ALA A 125 -11.51 9.30 -43.60
CA ALA A 125 -10.12 9.00 -43.29
C ALA A 125 -9.57 9.90 -42.18
N ALA A 126 -9.76 11.22 -42.31
CA ALA A 126 -9.33 12.17 -41.29
C ALA A 126 -10.00 11.92 -39.94
N LYS A 127 -11.32 11.64 -39.92
CA LYS A 127 -12.06 11.34 -38.68
C LYS A 127 -11.61 10.02 -38.04
N GLN A 128 -11.31 9.00 -38.84
CA GLN A 128 -10.82 7.72 -38.35
C GLN A 128 -9.45 7.87 -37.66
N LEU A 129 -8.52 8.62 -38.26
CA LEU A 129 -7.20 8.88 -37.66
C LEU A 129 -7.28 9.77 -36.42
N ASP A 130 -8.08 10.85 -36.45
CA ASP A 130 -8.29 11.71 -35.28
C ASP A 130 -8.91 10.95 -34.11
N PHE A 131 -9.88 10.06 -34.41
CA PHE A 131 -10.48 9.20 -33.40
C PHE A 131 -9.46 8.19 -32.85
N LEU A 132 -8.71 7.48 -33.70
CA LEU A 132 -7.68 6.52 -33.26
C LEU A 132 -6.64 7.20 -32.36
N MET A 133 -6.14 8.36 -32.79
CA MET A 133 -5.21 9.18 -32.00
C MET A 133 -5.80 9.49 -30.61
N LYS A 134 -7.05 9.94 -30.53
CA LYS A 134 -7.70 10.27 -29.25
C LYS A 134 -7.88 9.05 -28.36
N GLU A 135 -8.39 7.95 -28.88
CA GLU A 135 -8.57 6.70 -28.12
C GLU A 135 -7.24 6.16 -27.57
N LEU A 136 -6.13 6.33 -28.29
CA LEU A 136 -4.81 5.96 -27.80
C LEU A 136 -4.25 6.99 -26.80
N ALA A 137 -4.38 8.29 -27.07
CA ALA A 137 -3.72 9.33 -26.28
C ALA A 137 -4.42 9.65 -24.95
N VAL A 138 -5.76 9.53 -24.89
CA VAL A 138 -6.53 9.87 -23.69
C VAL A 138 -6.19 8.99 -22.49
N PRO A 139 -6.13 7.64 -22.59
CA PRO A 139 -5.70 6.78 -21.50
C PRO A 139 -4.28 7.12 -21.03
N LEU A 140 -3.33 7.32 -21.96
CA LEU A 140 -1.94 7.64 -21.62
C LEU A 140 -1.83 8.98 -20.87
N ARG A 141 -2.66 9.95 -21.24
CA ARG A 141 -2.78 11.22 -20.52
C ARG A 141 -3.27 10.98 -19.08
N GLY A 142 -4.34 10.21 -18.93
CA GLY A 142 -4.89 9.87 -17.63
C GLY A 142 -3.88 9.17 -16.73
N TYR A 143 -3.01 8.33 -17.27
CA TYR A 143 -1.94 7.71 -16.51
C TYR A 143 -0.86 8.73 -16.09
N ALA A 144 -0.40 9.59 -17.01
CA ALA A 144 0.62 10.57 -16.69
C ALA A 144 0.15 11.64 -15.67
N GLU A 145 -1.14 11.98 -15.66
CA GLU A 145 -1.70 13.01 -14.77
C GLU A 145 -2.15 12.46 -13.41
N ASN A 146 -2.63 11.21 -13.33
CA ASN A 146 -3.21 10.67 -12.08
C ASN A 146 -2.26 9.74 -11.30
N PHE A 147 -1.07 9.42 -11.83
CA PHE A 147 -0.03 8.81 -11.02
C PHE A 147 0.66 9.88 -10.16
N PRO A 148 0.91 9.62 -8.88
CA PRO A 148 1.49 10.61 -7.98
C PRO A 148 2.94 10.93 -8.36
N ASP A 149 3.32 12.20 -8.29
CA ASP A 149 4.72 12.61 -8.39
C ASP A 149 5.47 12.17 -7.12
N LYS A 150 6.57 11.42 -7.28
CA LYS A 150 7.38 10.94 -6.15
C LYS A 150 7.76 12.06 -5.21
N LYS A 151 8.05 13.27 -5.71
CA LYS A 151 8.45 14.41 -4.87
C LYS A 151 7.35 14.94 -3.96
N GLN A 152 6.10 14.70 -4.33
CA GLN A 152 4.92 15.16 -3.58
C GLN A 152 4.40 14.09 -2.60
N LEU A 153 4.89 12.86 -2.72
CA LEU A 153 4.53 11.77 -1.81
C LEU A 153 5.12 11.99 -0.42
N HIS A 154 4.52 11.33 0.57
CA HIS A 154 5.07 11.28 1.91
C HIS A 154 6.47 10.64 1.90
N PRO A 155 7.47 11.14 2.65
CA PRO A 155 8.84 10.62 2.61
C PRO A 155 8.94 9.09 2.80
N TYR A 156 8.11 8.52 3.68
CA TYR A 156 7.99 7.07 3.83
C TYR A 156 7.61 6.35 2.52
N GLU A 157 6.61 6.86 1.80
CA GLU A 157 6.18 6.29 0.51
C GLU A 157 7.25 6.48 -0.57
N GLN A 158 8.01 7.58 -0.52
CA GLN A 158 9.17 7.78 -1.40
C GLN A 158 10.23 6.68 -1.19
N SER A 159 10.52 6.35 0.08
CA SER A 159 11.42 5.25 0.43
C SER A 159 10.87 3.91 -0.07
N LEU A 160 9.56 3.66 0.06
CA LEU A 160 8.95 2.44 -0.46
C LEU A 160 9.11 2.31 -1.98
N ILE A 161 8.86 3.39 -2.74
CA ILE A 161 9.10 3.40 -4.19
C ILE A 161 10.56 3.06 -4.50
N GLN A 162 11.50 3.71 -3.82
CA GLN A 162 12.93 3.52 -4.04
C GLN A 162 13.38 2.08 -3.75
N LEU A 163 12.96 1.52 -2.61
CA LEU A 163 13.30 0.15 -2.21
C LEU A 163 12.70 -0.90 -3.15
N THR A 164 11.57 -0.59 -3.78
CA THR A 164 10.83 -1.53 -4.63
C THR A 164 11.25 -1.48 -6.09
N LEU A 165 11.36 -0.26 -6.64
CA LEU A 165 11.52 -0.04 -8.08
C LEU A 165 12.94 0.42 -8.45
N GLY A 166 13.77 0.72 -7.45
CA GLY A 166 15.08 1.33 -7.63
C GLY A 166 15.01 2.82 -7.91
N ASP A 167 16.18 3.44 -8.06
CA ASP A 167 16.31 4.86 -8.30
C ASP A 167 15.92 5.25 -9.73
N GLY A 168 15.03 6.24 -9.86
CA GLY A 168 14.67 6.88 -11.13
C GLY A 168 13.80 6.07 -12.09
N ASN A 169 13.62 4.76 -11.85
CA ASN A 169 12.85 3.88 -12.74
C ASN A 169 11.37 4.31 -12.84
N TYR A 170 10.75 4.63 -11.69
CA TYR A 170 9.37 5.09 -11.62
C TYR A 170 9.13 6.34 -12.50
N GLU A 171 9.97 7.36 -12.35
CA GLU A 171 9.89 8.60 -13.11
C GLU A 171 10.23 8.38 -14.59
N GLN A 172 11.19 7.51 -14.89
CA GLN A 172 11.57 7.19 -16.26
C GLN A 172 10.41 6.53 -17.02
N VAL A 173 9.70 5.60 -16.39
CA VAL A 173 8.54 4.95 -17.01
C VAL A 173 7.41 5.94 -17.26
N LEU A 174 7.06 6.80 -16.28
CA LEU A 174 6.05 7.84 -16.47
C LEU A 174 6.42 8.81 -17.61
N ARG A 175 7.70 9.22 -17.70
CA ARG A 175 8.18 10.06 -18.80
C ARG A 175 8.08 9.36 -20.15
N ARG A 176 8.38 8.06 -20.24
CA ARG A 176 8.24 7.28 -21.48
C ARG A 176 6.78 7.20 -21.92
N VAL A 177 5.84 7.01 -20.99
CA VAL A 177 4.40 7.01 -21.27
C VAL A 177 3.94 8.37 -21.81
N ASP A 178 4.36 9.49 -21.20
CA ASP A 178 4.03 10.83 -21.69
C ASP A 178 4.68 11.14 -23.06
N SER A 179 5.91 10.64 -23.28
CA SER A 179 6.59 10.75 -24.58
C SER A 179 5.83 10.00 -25.68
N LEU A 180 5.40 8.76 -25.40
CA LEU A 180 4.55 7.97 -26.31
C LEU A 180 3.25 8.73 -26.64
N ARG A 181 2.58 9.27 -25.62
CA ARG A 181 1.38 10.09 -25.80
C ARG A 181 1.63 11.26 -26.74
N LYS A 182 2.71 12.03 -26.53
CA LYS A 182 3.07 13.18 -27.38
C LYS A 182 3.32 12.76 -28.83
N LYS A 183 4.03 11.65 -29.07
CA LYS A 183 4.28 11.11 -30.42
C LYS A 183 2.99 10.66 -31.11
N VAL A 184 2.12 9.94 -30.41
CA VAL A 184 0.82 9.52 -30.95
C VAL A 184 -0.01 10.75 -31.37
N VAL A 185 -0.02 11.79 -30.54
CA VAL A 185 -0.75 13.04 -30.84
C VAL A 185 -0.14 13.78 -32.03
N SER A 186 1.18 13.90 -32.12
CA SER A 186 1.83 14.60 -33.24
C SER A 186 1.59 13.88 -34.56
N VAL A 187 1.85 12.57 -34.61
CA VAL A 187 1.67 11.74 -35.82
C VAL A 187 0.21 11.63 -36.20
N GLY A 188 -0.69 11.45 -35.23
CA GLY A 188 -2.13 11.41 -35.47
C GLY A 188 -2.66 12.69 -36.11
N LYS A 189 -2.25 13.86 -35.60
CA LYS A 189 -2.63 15.16 -36.18
C LYS A 189 -2.05 15.37 -37.58
N GLU A 190 -0.80 15.00 -37.80
CA GLU A 190 -0.13 15.09 -39.09
C GLU A 190 -0.87 14.28 -40.16
N HIS A 191 -1.09 12.99 -39.93
CA HIS A 191 -1.75 12.12 -40.91
C HIS A 191 -3.24 12.43 -41.09
N ALA A 192 -3.95 12.87 -40.05
CA ALA A 192 -5.32 13.35 -40.19
C ALA A 192 -5.39 14.61 -41.07
N SER A 193 -4.43 15.53 -40.93
CA SER A 193 -4.30 16.72 -41.78
C SER A 193 -3.99 16.36 -43.24
N LEU A 194 -3.09 15.41 -43.48
CA LEU A 194 -2.79 14.90 -44.82
C LEU A 194 -4.02 14.27 -45.48
N CYS A 195 -4.78 13.46 -44.74
CA CYS A 195 -6.04 12.91 -45.24
C CYS A 195 -7.03 14.01 -45.61
N ALA A 196 -7.19 15.04 -44.77
CA ALA A 196 -8.11 16.14 -45.04
C ALA A 196 -7.77 16.92 -46.33
N LYS A 197 -6.49 16.93 -46.74
CA LYS A 197 -5.98 17.59 -47.95
C LYS A 197 -6.02 16.71 -49.21
N SER A 198 -6.40 15.44 -49.12
CA SER A 198 -6.46 14.55 -50.29
C SER A 198 -7.44 15.07 -51.35
N LEU A 199 -7.05 14.91 -52.62
CA LEU A 199 -7.81 15.33 -53.79
C LEU A 199 -8.68 14.19 -54.34
N THR A 200 -8.14 12.97 -54.32
CA THR A 200 -8.83 11.78 -54.84
C THR A 200 -9.24 10.81 -53.73
N LYS A 201 -10.21 9.94 -54.03
CA LYS A 201 -10.61 8.85 -53.14
C LYS A 201 -9.43 7.92 -52.81
N ARG A 202 -8.70 7.49 -53.84
CA ARG A 202 -7.57 6.56 -53.72
C ARG A 202 -6.47 7.13 -52.82
N GLU A 203 -6.10 8.39 -53.03
CA GLU A 203 -5.11 9.08 -52.21
C GLU A 203 -5.55 9.19 -50.74
N ALA A 204 -6.84 9.35 -50.45
CA ALA A 204 -7.36 9.35 -49.08
C ALA A 204 -7.27 7.96 -48.42
N GLU A 205 -7.54 6.89 -49.17
CA GLU A 205 -7.43 5.50 -48.68
C GLU A 205 -5.96 5.10 -48.42
N GLU A 206 -5.05 5.47 -49.31
CA GLU A 206 -3.60 5.22 -49.16
C GLU A 206 -3.05 5.94 -47.91
N ARG A 207 -3.31 7.25 -47.77
CA ARG A 207 -2.88 8.03 -46.60
C ARG A 207 -3.48 7.53 -45.28
N LEU A 208 -4.71 7.04 -45.31
CA LEU A 208 -5.35 6.42 -44.15
C LEU A 208 -4.59 5.16 -43.73
N GLY A 209 -4.29 4.27 -44.68
CA GLY A 209 -3.54 3.05 -44.43
C GLY A 209 -2.15 3.34 -43.85
N GLU A 210 -1.43 4.30 -44.44
CA GLU A 210 -0.13 4.76 -43.94
C GLU A 210 -0.22 5.30 -42.52
N GLY A 211 -1.19 6.18 -42.24
CA GLY A 211 -1.37 6.78 -40.92
C GLY A 211 -1.75 5.76 -39.84
N MET A 212 -2.64 4.81 -40.16
CA MET A 212 -3.01 3.73 -39.24
C MET A 212 -1.81 2.85 -38.93
N LYS A 213 -1.08 2.41 -39.97
CA LYS A 213 0.10 1.56 -39.81
C LYS A 213 1.18 2.25 -38.98
N LYS A 214 1.46 3.53 -39.24
CA LYS A 214 2.47 4.28 -38.49
C LYS A 214 2.10 4.44 -37.01
N LEU A 215 0.84 4.70 -36.69
CA LEU A 215 0.37 4.76 -35.30
C LEU A 215 0.45 3.39 -34.61
N GLU A 216 0.09 2.32 -35.32
CA GLU A 216 0.21 0.94 -34.84
C GLU A 216 1.67 0.56 -34.57
N ASP A 217 2.58 0.87 -35.50
CA ASP A 217 4.01 0.64 -35.35
C ASP A 217 4.57 1.39 -34.13
N ILE A 218 4.26 2.67 -33.96
CA ILE A 218 4.69 3.46 -32.78
C ILE A 218 4.22 2.78 -31.49
N PHE A 219 2.96 2.36 -31.44
CA PHE A 219 2.41 1.75 -30.24
C PHE A 219 2.98 0.35 -29.97
N ASN A 220 3.25 -0.45 -31.00
CA ASN A 220 3.89 -1.76 -30.84
C ASN A 220 5.33 -1.65 -30.32
N HIS A 221 6.09 -0.63 -30.75
CA HIS A 221 7.48 -0.46 -30.32
C HIS A 221 7.60 0.19 -28.94
N GLU A 222 6.80 1.22 -28.66
CA GLU A 222 6.90 2.02 -27.43
C GLU A 222 5.85 1.66 -26.36
N GLY A 223 4.85 0.85 -26.71
CA GLY A 223 3.78 0.39 -25.83
C GLY A 223 4.26 -0.40 -24.62
N LYS A 224 5.47 -0.98 -24.68
CA LYS A 224 6.14 -1.59 -23.52
C LYS A 224 6.20 -0.64 -22.32
N ALA A 225 6.31 0.68 -22.54
CA ALA A 225 6.30 1.65 -21.44
C ALA A 225 4.98 1.62 -20.64
N VAL A 226 3.86 1.31 -21.29
CA VAL A 226 2.55 1.15 -20.63
C VAL A 226 2.51 -0.15 -19.84
N ASP A 227 3.08 -1.22 -20.35
CA ASP A 227 3.16 -2.51 -19.63
C ASP A 227 4.12 -2.43 -18.44
N ASP A 228 5.24 -1.71 -18.58
CA ASP A 228 6.14 -1.38 -17.48
C ASP A 228 5.36 -0.61 -16.38
N LEU A 229 4.54 0.39 -16.77
CA LEU A 229 3.70 1.14 -15.83
C LEU A 229 2.61 0.27 -15.18
N LEU A 230 2.00 -0.65 -15.94
CA LEU A 230 1.05 -1.63 -15.42
C LEU A 230 1.68 -2.50 -14.33
N ASN A 231 2.90 -2.99 -14.56
CA ASN A 231 3.62 -3.79 -13.59
C ASN A 231 3.95 -2.98 -12.33
N ILE A 232 4.44 -1.74 -12.50
CA ILE A 232 4.64 -0.80 -11.38
C ILE A 232 3.35 -0.62 -10.58
N ALA A 233 2.23 -0.36 -11.24
CA ALA A 233 0.94 -0.14 -10.59
C ALA A 233 0.46 -1.38 -9.82
N LYS A 234 0.66 -2.58 -10.37
CA LYS A 234 0.35 -3.84 -9.67
C LYS A 234 1.22 -4.00 -8.41
N THR A 235 2.53 -3.78 -8.53
CA THR A 235 3.46 -3.90 -7.41
C THR A 235 3.15 -2.90 -6.30
N LEU A 236 2.90 -1.64 -6.63
CA LEU A 236 2.57 -0.60 -5.65
C LEU A 236 1.22 -0.85 -4.97
N ARG A 237 0.20 -1.32 -5.69
CA ARG A 237 -1.11 -1.67 -5.08
C ARG A 237 -1.04 -2.87 -4.14
N ALA A 238 -0.09 -3.78 -4.36
CA ALA A 238 0.11 -4.93 -3.49
C ALA A 238 0.79 -4.58 -2.16
N MET A 239 1.27 -3.34 -2.00
CA MET A 239 1.85 -2.87 -0.75
C MET A 239 0.80 -2.87 0.39
N PRO A 240 1.24 -3.14 1.63
CA PRO A 240 0.38 -3.03 2.80
C PRO A 240 -0.08 -1.57 2.98
N VAL A 241 -1.32 -1.41 3.43
CA VAL A 241 -1.88 -0.10 3.75
C VAL A 241 -1.36 0.32 5.12
N VAL A 242 -0.60 1.40 5.17
CA VAL A 242 -0.10 2.02 6.39
C VAL A 242 -0.70 3.42 6.47
N ASP A 243 -1.32 3.74 7.60
CA ASP A 243 -1.72 5.12 7.90
C ASP A 243 -0.49 5.89 8.37
N LEU A 244 -0.18 6.97 7.64
CA LEU A 244 1.03 7.77 7.78
C LEU A 244 1.01 8.69 9.00
N GLU A 245 -0.18 9.04 9.50
CA GLU A 245 -0.36 9.97 10.63
C GLU A 245 -0.56 9.24 11.96
N THR A 246 -1.00 7.98 11.91
CA THR A 246 -1.20 7.17 13.12
C THR A 246 0.15 6.88 13.80
N PRO A 247 0.31 7.22 15.09
CA PRO A 247 1.54 6.94 15.81
C PRO A 247 1.85 5.44 15.86
N THR A 248 3.11 5.11 15.56
CA THR A 248 3.59 3.73 15.44
C THR A 248 4.53 3.38 16.58
N LEU A 249 4.30 2.26 17.25
CA LEU A 249 5.20 1.67 18.24
C LEU A 249 6.07 0.61 17.55
N CYS A 250 7.34 0.92 17.37
CA CYS A 250 8.33 0.06 16.73
C CYS A 250 9.04 -0.79 17.79
N LEU A 251 8.89 -2.11 17.70
CA LEU A 251 9.64 -3.04 18.56
C LEU A 251 11.01 -3.31 17.94
N VAL A 252 12.07 -3.05 18.71
CA VAL A 252 13.47 -3.24 18.29
C VAL A 252 14.18 -4.13 19.31
N GLY A 253 15.03 -5.03 18.84
CA GLY A 253 15.78 -5.95 19.70
C GLY A 253 16.33 -7.14 18.93
N ALA A 254 17.14 -7.97 19.59
CA ALA A 254 17.78 -9.11 18.95
C ALA A 254 16.75 -10.11 18.35
N PRO A 255 17.14 -10.93 17.37
CA PRO A 255 16.29 -12.03 16.90
C PRO A 255 15.80 -12.90 18.06
N ASN A 256 14.59 -13.44 17.95
CA ASN A 256 14.00 -14.38 18.92
C ASN A 256 13.75 -13.87 20.36
N VAL A 257 13.97 -12.60 20.69
CA VAL A 257 13.68 -12.02 22.03
C VAL A 257 12.17 -11.89 22.37
N GLY A 258 11.29 -12.41 21.51
CA GLY A 258 9.84 -12.40 21.75
C GLY A 258 9.08 -11.17 21.22
N LYS A 259 9.68 -10.32 20.38
CA LYS A 259 9.03 -9.13 19.79
C LYS A 259 7.69 -9.46 19.12
N SER A 260 7.64 -10.44 18.22
CA SER A 260 6.40 -10.80 17.52
C SER A 260 5.33 -11.32 18.48
N SER A 261 5.72 -11.98 19.58
CA SER A 261 4.80 -12.38 20.64
C SER A 261 4.25 -11.17 21.38
N LEU A 262 5.09 -10.16 21.64
CA LEU A 262 4.67 -8.90 22.25
C LEU A 262 3.69 -8.13 21.34
N VAL A 263 3.93 -8.07 20.03
CA VAL A 263 2.97 -7.48 19.06
C VAL A 263 1.59 -8.14 19.17
N ARG A 264 1.54 -9.48 19.24
CA ARG A 264 0.27 -10.22 19.38
C ARG A 264 -0.46 -9.94 20.68
N VAL A 265 0.26 -9.70 21.76
CA VAL A 265 -0.34 -9.40 23.08
C VAL A 265 -0.79 -7.93 23.16
N LEU A 266 -0.03 -7.01 22.58
CA LEU A 266 -0.37 -5.58 22.58
C LEU A 266 -1.50 -5.23 21.62
N SER A 267 -1.60 -5.95 20.50
CA SER A 267 -2.63 -5.72 19.49
C SER A 267 -4.02 -6.05 20.02
N THR A 268 -4.96 -5.12 19.86
CA THR A 268 -6.38 -5.32 20.20
C THR A 268 -7.05 -6.33 19.25
N GLY A 269 -6.58 -6.39 18.00
CA GLY A 269 -7.04 -7.35 16.99
C GLY A 269 -5.98 -8.39 16.63
N LYS A 270 -6.29 -9.25 15.67
CA LYS A 270 -5.31 -10.19 15.09
C LYS A 270 -4.27 -9.41 14.29
N PRO A 271 -2.96 -9.48 14.63
CA PRO A 271 -1.94 -8.83 13.84
C PRO A 271 -1.88 -9.38 12.41
N GLU A 272 -1.57 -8.51 11.47
CA GLU A 272 -1.44 -8.78 10.05
C GLU A 272 0.03 -8.89 9.65
N VAL A 273 0.32 -9.70 8.64
CA VAL A 273 1.67 -9.80 8.07
C VAL A 273 1.73 -8.92 6.84
N CYS A 274 2.40 -7.79 6.96
CA CYS A 274 2.62 -6.81 5.91
C CYS A 274 3.70 -7.28 4.94
N ASN A 275 3.30 -7.74 3.76
CA ASN A 275 4.22 -8.23 2.73
C ASN A 275 4.70 -7.09 1.85
N TYR A 276 5.98 -6.76 1.95
CA TYR A 276 6.62 -5.79 1.07
C TYR A 276 7.32 -6.53 -0.09
N PRO A 277 7.08 -6.18 -1.37
CA PRO A 277 7.62 -6.88 -2.55
C PRO A 277 9.15 -7.01 -2.58
N PHE A 278 9.86 -6.09 -1.93
CA PHE A 278 11.32 -6.07 -1.86
C PHE A 278 11.89 -6.82 -0.65
N THR A 279 11.04 -7.47 0.14
CA THR A 279 11.39 -8.22 1.35
C THR A 279 11.07 -9.70 1.19
N THR A 280 11.90 -10.58 1.74
CA THR A 280 11.66 -12.03 1.75
C THR A 280 10.75 -12.48 2.89
N ARG A 281 10.57 -11.61 3.90
CA ARG A 281 9.72 -11.85 5.07
C ARG A 281 8.88 -10.60 5.29
N GLY A 282 7.57 -10.80 5.48
CA GLY A 282 6.68 -9.71 5.86
C GLY A 282 6.95 -9.23 7.28
N ILE A 283 6.51 -8.01 7.56
CA ILE A 283 6.57 -7.39 8.88
C ILE A 283 5.26 -7.64 9.62
N LEU A 284 5.33 -8.07 10.87
CA LEU A 284 4.11 -8.25 11.68
C LEU A 284 3.64 -6.89 12.20
N MET A 285 2.44 -6.48 11.81
CA MET A 285 1.82 -5.23 12.22
C MET A 285 0.52 -5.51 12.98
N GLY A 286 0.36 -4.88 14.13
CA GLY A 286 -0.86 -4.91 14.93
C GLY A 286 -1.40 -3.51 15.14
N HIS A 287 -2.63 -3.45 15.66
CA HIS A 287 -3.30 -2.20 15.98
C HIS A 287 -3.69 -2.19 17.45
N ILE A 288 -3.43 -1.09 18.13
CA ILE A 288 -3.77 -0.88 19.53
C ILE A 288 -4.86 0.20 19.56
N ALA A 289 -6.03 -0.15 20.10
CA ALA A 289 -7.07 0.82 20.40
C ALA A 289 -7.07 1.09 21.91
N PHE A 290 -6.71 2.31 22.31
CA PHE A 290 -6.65 2.71 23.72
C PHE A 290 -7.22 4.12 23.90
N ASN A 291 -8.19 4.29 24.81
CA ASN A 291 -8.84 5.58 25.11
C ASN A 291 -9.30 6.36 23.87
N TYR A 292 -9.97 5.68 22.94
CA TYR A 292 -10.45 6.25 21.66
C TYR A 292 -9.34 6.75 20.72
N ARG A 293 -8.09 6.37 20.98
CA ARG A 293 -6.95 6.60 20.08
C ARG A 293 -6.49 5.29 19.49
N HIS A 294 -6.04 5.37 18.25
CA HIS A 294 -5.47 4.25 17.52
C HIS A 294 -3.95 4.44 17.44
N PHE A 295 -3.24 3.35 17.65
CA PHE A 295 -1.80 3.25 17.48
C PHE A 295 -1.51 2.02 16.63
N GLN A 296 -0.43 2.07 15.88
CA GLN A 296 0.12 0.90 15.21
C GLN A 296 1.22 0.32 16.08
N VAL A 297 1.42 -1.00 16.03
CA VAL A 297 2.56 -1.65 16.64
C VAL A 297 3.20 -2.57 15.61
N THR A 298 4.51 -2.48 15.43
CA THR A 298 5.21 -3.19 14.36
C THR A 298 6.45 -3.91 14.89
N ASP A 299 6.63 -5.14 14.44
CA ASP A 299 7.82 -5.95 14.70
C ASP A 299 8.88 -5.66 13.66
N THR A 300 9.83 -4.80 13.98
CA THR A 300 10.92 -4.50 13.06
C THR A 300 12.13 -5.41 13.32
N PRO A 301 12.83 -5.84 12.26
CA PRO A 301 14.12 -6.46 12.43
C PRO A 301 15.06 -5.48 13.14
N GLY A 302 15.82 -6.00 14.11
CA GLY A 302 16.77 -5.20 14.87
C GLY A 302 17.76 -4.51 13.94
N LEU A 303 17.98 -3.21 14.16
CA LEU A 303 19.00 -2.46 13.46
C LEU A 303 20.38 -2.95 13.92
N LEU A 304 21.05 -3.72 13.06
CA LEU A 304 22.46 -4.04 13.26
C LEU A 304 23.28 -2.80 12.87
N ASN A 305 24.26 -2.43 13.69
CA ASN A 305 25.14 -1.30 13.43
C ASN A 305 26.06 -1.61 12.23
N ARG A 306 25.58 -1.29 11.03
CA ARG A 306 26.26 -1.50 9.74
C ARG A 306 26.09 -0.26 8.89
N HIS A 307 27.04 -0.03 7.98
CA HIS A 307 26.97 1.05 7.00
C HIS A 307 25.72 0.91 6.11
N ASP A 308 25.14 2.05 5.71
CA ASP A 308 23.87 2.10 4.96
C ASP A 308 23.89 1.25 3.67
N ASP A 309 25.05 1.17 3.02
CA ASP A 309 25.26 0.40 1.79
C ASP A 309 25.18 -1.11 2.00
N GLU A 310 25.53 -1.59 3.20
CA GLU A 310 25.52 -3.00 3.59
C GLU A 310 24.18 -3.43 4.20
N ARG A 311 23.26 -2.48 4.42
CA ARG A 311 21.97 -2.76 5.05
C ARG A 311 21.05 -3.52 4.12
N ASN A 312 20.36 -4.50 4.70
CA ASN A 312 19.33 -5.24 4.00
C ASN A 312 18.11 -4.36 3.75
N ASN A 313 17.34 -4.71 2.73
CA ASN A 313 16.07 -4.06 2.38
C ASN A 313 15.08 -3.93 3.55
N LEU A 314 15.03 -4.92 4.44
CA LEU A 314 14.22 -4.88 5.66
C LEU A 314 14.73 -3.85 6.68
N GLU A 315 16.04 -3.71 6.84
CA GLU A 315 16.64 -2.70 7.73
C GLU A 315 16.42 -1.29 7.17
N LYS A 316 16.56 -1.12 5.85
CA LYS A 316 16.23 0.14 5.16
C LYS A 316 14.77 0.53 5.33
N LEU A 317 13.86 -0.44 5.31
CA LEU A 317 12.44 -0.21 5.63
C LEU A 317 12.24 0.22 7.08
N THR A 318 12.89 -0.45 8.05
CA THR A 318 12.86 -0.04 9.45
C THR A 318 13.31 1.40 9.62
N LEU A 319 14.40 1.81 8.96
CA LEU A 319 14.89 3.19 9.02
C LEU A 319 13.90 4.18 8.42
N ALA A 320 13.24 3.83 7.30
CA ALA A 320 12.21 4.67 6.71
C ALA A 320 11.03 4.87 7.67
N VAL A 321 10.60 3.82 8.38
CA VAL A 321 9.57 3.92 9.44
C VAL A 321 10.02 4.89 10.53
N LEU A 322 11.22 4.67 11.09
CA LEU A 322 11.74 5.48 12.20
C LEU A 322 11.95 6.96 11.81
N SER A 323 12.39 7.22 10.58
CA SER A 323 12.77 8.57 10.13
C SER A 323 11.57 9.39 9.64
N HIS A 324 10.52 8.74 9.16
CA HIS A 324 9.45 9.41 8.43
C HIS A 324 8.07 9.24 9.05
N LEU A 325 7.82 8.20 9.85
CA LEU A 325 6.54 8.02 10.54
C LEU A 325 6.63 8.52 11.99
N PRO A 326 5.52 8.99 12.59
CA PRO A 326 5.46 9.36 14.01
C PRO A 326 5.68 8.12 14.89
N THR A 327 6.94 7.84 15.21
CA THR A 327 7.33 6.54 15.78
C THR A 327 7.88 6.66 17.19
N ALA A 328 7.43 5.77 18.08
CA ALA A 328 8.05 5.49 19.36
C ALA A 328 8.78 4.14 19.30
N ILE A 329 9.95 4.04 19.92
CA ILE A 329 10.76 2.81 19.92
C ILE A 329 10.64 2.12 21.28
N LEU A 330 10.38 0.81 21.26
CA LEU A 330 10.45 -0.05 22.43
C LEU A 330 11.55 -1.10 22.25
N TYR A 331 12.61 -0.98 23.03
CA TYR A 331 13.70 -1.96 23.06
C TYR A 331 13.31 -3.17 23.91
N VAL A 332 13.37 -4.36 23.30
CA VAL A 332 13.07 -5.63 23.94
C VAL A 332 14.36 -6.39 24.18
N HIS A 333 14.66 -6.64 25.44
CA HIS A 333 15.84 -7.38 25.89
C HIS A 333 15.44 -8.72 26.49
N ASP A 334 16.21 -9.74 26.13
CA ASP A 334 16.13 -11.05 26.75
C ASP A 334 17.30 -11.23 27.71
N LEU A 335 17.01 -11.11 29.01
CA LEU A 335 17.99 -11.28 30.09
C LEU A 335 18.34 -12.75 30.35
N SER A 336 17.62 -13.71 29.75
CA SER A 336 17.94 -15.14 29.90
C SER A 336 19.17 -15.56 29.09
N GLY A 337 19.48 -14.83 28.01
CA GLY A 337 20.53 -15.19 27.05
C GLY A 337 20.14 -16.30 26.08
N GLU A 338 18.91 -16.80 26.14
CA GLU A 338 18.43 -17.90 25.29
C GLU A 338 18.18 -17.47 23.84
N CYS A 339 18.01 -16.16 23.58
CA CYS A 339 17.85 -15.61 22.22
C CYS A 339 19.10 -15.74 21.31
N GLY A 340 20.22 -16.22 21.84
CA GLY A 340 21.49 -16.39 21.08
C GLY A 340 22.38 -15.14 21.05
N THR A 341 22.04 -14.10 21.81
CA THR A 341 22.89 -12.92 22.03
C THR A 341 23.00 -12.64 23.53
N SER A 342 24.21 -12.33 24.02
CA SER A 342 24.39 -12.09 25.45
C SER A 342 23.66 -10.81 25.88
N PRO A 343 23.14 -10.72 27.12
CA PRO A 343 22.50 -9.51 27.61
C PRO A 343 23.39 -8.26 27.47
N SER A 344 24.71 -8.41 27.66
CA SER A 344 25.70 -7.34 27.50
C SER A 344 25.77 -6.84 26.05
N ASP A 345 25.78 -7.75 25.08
CA ASP A 345 25.80 -7.38 23.66
C ASP A 345 24.48 -6.75 23.21
N GLN A 346 23.37 -7.15 23.83
CA GLN A 346 22.07 -6.55 23.52
C GLN A 346 22.01 -5.06 23.89
N VAL A 347 22.74 -4.63 24.93
CA VAL A 347 22.81 -3.21 25.34
C VAL A 347 23.46 -2.33 24.26
N LEU A 348 24.38 -2.87 23.45
CA LEU A 348 24.98 -2.13 22.33
C LEU A 348 23.94 -1.72 21.28
N PHE A 349 22.79 -2.42 21.16
CA PHE A 349 21.72 -2.02 20.25
C PHE A 349 21.05 -0.69 20.63
N ILE A 350 21.15 -0.26 21.90
CA ILE A 350 20.60 1.02 22.38
C ILE A 350 21.53 2.19 22.03
N GLN A 351 22.85 1.99 22.06
CA GLN A 351 23.85 3.07 21.97
C GLN A 351 24.05 3.65 20.55
N VAL A 352 23.40 3.07 19.54
CA VAL A 352 23.61 3.38 18.12
C VAL A 352 22.44 4.19 17.52
N SER A 353 21.42 4.47 18.33
CA SER A 353 20.16 5.12 17.89
C SER A 353 20.18 6.63 18.02
#